data_AF-A0A8J1IMC3-F1
#
_entry.id   AF-A0A8J1IMC3-F1
#
_cell.length_a   1.000
_cell.length_b   1.000
_cell.length_c   1.000
_cell.angle_alpha   90.00
_cell.angle_beta   90.00
_cell.angle_gamma   90.00
#
_symmetry.space_group_name_H-M   'P 1'
#
loop_
_entity.id
_entity.type
_entity.pdbx_description
1 polymer ?
#
loop_
_entity_poly.entity_id
_entity_poly.type
_entity_poly.pdbx_seq_one_letter_code
_entity_poly.pdbx_strand_id
1 'polypeptide(L)'
;MFHVNGKRIILAEFRDRKFIRENGNYFPNRLEGSNSGTALLIRELRMEDSGIFTALILVNGEMRDISYNLTVLEPLPIPTPVIEKTLDGNSTDLCHLHCSVPSNSPTLSYSWTYRDTGTDRLYANGSTITVSLKDKALGAEFTCWVQNPAHRNSTSFPLYPCG
;
A
#
# COMPACT_ATOMS: atom_id res chain seq x y z
N MET A 1 -22.15 -7.71 -7.43
CA MET A 1 -23.27 -7.19 -6.61
C MET A 1 -22.70 -6.30 -5.52
N PHE A 2 -23.34 -5.19 -5.17
CA PHE A 2 -22.94 -4.26 -4.13
C PHE A 2 -24.12 -3.98 -3.20
N HIS A 3 -23.89 -3.75 -1.90
CA HIS A 3 -24.96 -3.47 -0.95
C HIS A 3 -25.08 -1.96 -0.71
N VAL A 4 -26.25 -1.40 -0.96
CA VAL A 4 -26.57 0.02 -0.67
C VAL A 4 -27.73 0.03 0.28
N ASN A 5 -27.55 0.55 1.49
CA ASN A 5 -28.60 0.62 2.53
C ASN A 5 -29.30 -0.74 2.76
N GLY A 6 -28.52 -1.83 2.80
CA GLY A 6 -29.03 -3.21 2.96
C GLY A 6 -29.66 -3.81 1.70
N LYS A 7 -29.83 -3.05 0.62
CA LYS A 7 -30.35 -3.55 -0.67
C LYS A 7 -29.22 -4.09 -1.54
N ARG A 8 -29.42 -5.29 -2.09
CA ARG A 8 -28.55 -5.89 -3.10
C ARG A 8 -28.73 -5.22 -4.45
N ILE A 9 -27.64 -4.68 -5.00
CA ILE A 9 -27.58 -4.07 -6.33
C ILE A 9 -26.71 -4.93 -7.25
N ILE A 10 -27.28 -5.43 -8.34
CA ILE A 10 -26.53 -6.13 -9.39
C ILE A 10 -25.91 -5.07 -10.30
N LEU A 11 -24.60 -5.13 -10.47
CA LEU A 11 -23.85 -4.15 -11.28
C LEU A 11 -23.70 -4.63 -12.72
N ALA A 12 -23.37 -5.91 -12.88
CA ALA A 12 -23.14 -6.56 -14.15
C ALA A 12 -23.27 -8.08 -13.99
N GLU A 13 -23.47 -8.75 -15.12
CA GLU A 13 -23.40 -10.21 -15.27
C GLU A 13 -22.42 -10.58 -16.38
N PHE A 14 -21.88 -11.81 -16.31
CA PHE A 14 -21.13 -12.39 -17.40
C PHE A 14 -21.89 -13.59 -17.94
N ARG A 15 -22.42 -13.46 -19.15
CA ARG A 15 -23.29 -14.45 -19.79
C ARG A 15 -22.96 -14.55 -21.27
N ASP A 16 -23.01 -15.75 -21.83
CA ASP A 16 -22.74 -15.99 -23.27
C ASP A 16 -21.39 -15.41 -23.74
N ARG A 17 -20.38 -15.51 -22.88
CA ARG A 17 -19.02 -14.95 -23.05
C ARG A 17 -18.99 -13.42 -23.23
N LYS A 18 -20.00 -12.72 -22.74
CA LYS A 18 -20.12 -11.27 -22.79
C LYS A 18 -20.33 -10.70 -21.40
N PHE A 19 -19.69 -9.56 -21.15
CA PHE A 19 -19.96 -8.74 -19.98
C PHE A 19 -21.16 -7.86 -20.27
N ILE A 20 -22.19 -7.94 -19.43
CA ILE A 20 -23.45 -7.22 -19.58
C ILE A 20 -23.63 -6.35 -18.34
N ARG A 21 -23.84 -5.05 -18.54
CA ARG A 21 -24.05 -4.10 -17.45
C ARG A 21 -25.54 -4.01 -17.15
N GLU A 22 -25.93 -4.29 -15.91
CA GLU A 22 -27.33 -4.36 -15.49
C GLU A 22 -27.86 -3.02 -14.96
N ASN A 23 -27.04 -2.30 -14.20
CA ASN A 23 -27.49 -1.08 -13.52
C ASN A 23 -26.65 0.14 -13.92
N GLY A 24 -27.13 0.85 -14.94
CA GLY A 24 -26.46 1.99 -15.56
C GLY A 24 -26.22 3.19 -14.63
N ASN A 25 -26.96 3.28 -13.53
CA ASN A 25 -26.92 4.40 -12.60
C ASN A 25 -25.75 4.31 -11.60
N TYR A 26 -25.21 3.11 -11.39
CA TYR A 26 -24.08 2.89 -10.49
C TYR A 26 -22.78 2.92 -11.29
N PHE A 27 -21.84 3.77 -10.87
CA PHE A 27 -20.56 4.00 -11.57
C PHE A 27 -20.75 4.39 -13.05
N PRO A 28 -21.54 5.45 -13.36
CA PRO A 28 -21.84 5.83 -14.74
C PRO A 28 -20.54 6.13 -15.50
N ASN A 29 -20.37 5.50 -16.67
CA ASN A 29 -19.18 5.59 -17.53
C ASN A 29 -17.85 5.17 -16.87
N ARG A 30 -17.89 4.55 -15.68
CA ARG A 30 -16.70 4.11 -14.93
C ARG A 30 -16.64 2.60 -14.74
N LEU A 31 -17.71 1.86 -15.07
CA LEU A 31 -17.80 0.42 -14.87
C LEU A 31 -17.59 -0.36 -16.18
N GLU A 32 -16.60 -1.23 -16.21
CA GLU A 32 -16.24 -2.03 -17.39
C GLU A 32 -15.91 -3.48 -17.01
N GLY A 33 -15.98 -4.37 -18.00
CA GLY A 33 -15.45 -5.72 -17.88
C GLY A 33 -13.95 -5.75 -18.24
N SER A 34 -13.17 -6.48 -17.46
CA SER A 34 -11.74 -6.75 -17.71
C SER A 34 -11.49 -8.26 -17.67
N ASN A 35 -10.29 -8.70 -18.06
CA ASN A 35 -9.88 -10.11 -18.12
C ASN A 35 -10.91 -10.99 -18.85
N SER A 36 -11.24 -10.64 -20.10
CA SER A 36 -12.26 -11.32 -20.90
C SER A 36 -13.66 -11.38 -20.24
N GLY A 37 -13.95 -10.44 -19.35
CA GLY A 37 -15.25 -10.28 -18.66
C GLY A 37 -15.34 -11.02 -17.32
N THR A 38 -14.27 -11.67 -16.85
CA THR A 38 -14.26 -12.32 -15.52
C THR A 38 -13.81 -11.41 -14.39
N ALA A 39 -13.38 -10.18 -14.70
CA ALA A 39 -13.04 -9.15 -13.72
C ALA A 39 -13.89 -7.90 -13.94
N LEU A 40 -14.20 -7.21 -12.84
CA LEU A 40 -14.90 -5.92 -12.86
C LEU A 40 -13.87 -4.80 -12.69
N LEU A 41 -13.85 -3.84 -13.61
CA LEU A 41 -13.01 -2.65 -13.54
C LEU A 41 -13.87 -1.44 -13.18
N ILE A 42 -13.46 -0.70 -12.17
CA ILE A 42 -14.03 0.61 -11.81
C ILE A 42 -12.95 1.67 -12.04
N ARG A 43 -13.15 2.55 -13.01
CA ARG A 43 -12.26 3.68 -13.31
C ARG A 43 -12.52 4.84 -12.36
N GLU A 44 -11.54 5.72 -12.22
CA GLU A 44 -11.66 7.00 -11.50
C GLU A 44 -12.35 6.82 -10.14
N LEU A 45 -11.74 5.99 -9.28
CA LEU A 45 -12.27 5.67 -7.95
C LEU A 45 -12.47 6.94 -7.12
N ARG A 46 -13.56 6.94 -6.34
CA ARG A 46 -13.96 8.01 -5.45
C ARG A 46 -14.16 7.47 -4.04
N MET A 47 -14.09 8.34 -3.03
CA MET A 47 -14.18 7.90 -1.64
C MET A 47 -15.48 7.12 -1.35
N GLU A 48 -16.58 7.57 -1.94
CA GLU A 48 -17.91 6.94 -1.85
C GLU A 48 -18.03 5.58 -2.54
N ASP A 49 -17.06 5.21 -3.39
CA ASP A 49 -17.05 3.91 -4.06
C ASP A 49 -16.61 2.77 -3.12
N SER A 50 -16.09 3.11 -1.92
CA SER A 50 -15.69 2.13 -0.92
C SER A 50 -16.85 1.25 -0.46
N GLY A 51 -16.59 -0.04 -0.30
CA GLY A 51 -17.55 -0.98 0.26
C GLY A 51 -17.31 -2.42 -0.19
N ILE A 52 -18.26 -3.29 0.13
CA ILE A 52 -18.15 -4.73 -0.12
C ILE A 52 -18.84 -5.09 -1.44
N PHE A 53 -18.06 -5.64 -2.36
CA PHE A 53 -18.50 -6.14 -3.65
C PHE A 53 -18.50 -7.67 -3.64
N THR A 54 -19.65 -8.28 -3.89
CA THR A 54 -19.80 -9.74 -3.93
C THR A 54 -19.98 -10.21 -5.37
N ALA A 55 -19.13 -11.12 -5.81
CA ALA A 55 -19.29 -11.89 -7.04
C ALA A 55 -20.08 -13.16 -6.75
N LEU A 56 -21.06 -13.47 -7.58
CA LEU A 56 -21.79 -14.74 -7.55
C LEU A 56 -21.35 -15.55 -8.77
N ILE A 57 -20.81 -16.74 -8.53
CA ILE A 57 -20.16 -17.55 -9.55
C ILE A 57 -20.72 -18.96 -9.48
N LEU A 58 -21.12 -19.51 -10.63
CA LEU A 58 -21.53 -20.89 -10.76
C LEU A 58 -20.29 -21.76 -11.04
N VAL A 59 -19.93 -22.65 -10.13
CA VAL A 59 -18.80 -23.57 -10.26
C VAL A 59 -19.32 -24.99 -10.12
N ASN A 60 -19.17 -25.83 -11.14
CA ASN A 60 -19.62 -27.23 -11.14
C ASN A 60 -21.11 -27.41 -10.76
N GLY A 61 -21.97 -26.47 -11.16
CA GLY A 61 -23.41 -26.50 -10.84
C GLY A 61 -23.77 -25.95 -9.46
N GLU A 62 -22.80 -25.51 -8.67
CA GLU A 62 -23.01 -24.92 -7.35
C GLU A 62 -22.75 -23.41 -7.37
N MET A 63 -23.65 -22.62 -6.79
CA MET A 63 -23.48 -21.17 -6.66
C MET A 63 -22.55 -20.86 -5.49
N ARG A 64 -21.49 -20.11 -5.76
CA ARG A 64 -20.53 -19.63 -4.77
C ARG A 64 -20.47 -18.11 -4.76
N ASP A 65 -20.30 -17.54 -3.59
CA ASP A 65 -20.08 -16.11 -3.42
C ASP A 65 -18.64 -15.81 -2.99
N ILE A 66 -18.06 -14.78 -3.59
CA ILE A 66 -16.75 -14.25 -3.22
C ILE A 66 -16.90 -12.76 -2.98
N SER A 67 -16.56 -12.31 -1.78
CA SER A 67 -16.67 -10.91 -1.39
C SER A 67 -15.30 -10.22 -1.38
N TYR A 68 -15.26 -9.01 -1.93
CA TYR A 68 -14.10 -8.14 -2.02
C TYR A 68 -14.40 -6.84 -1.27
N ASN A 69 -13.55 -6.48 -0.33
CA ASN A 69 -13.63 -5.18 0.35
C ASN A 69 -12.80 -4.16 -0.44
N LEU A 70 -13.47 -3.17 -1.05
CA LEU A 70 -12.82 -2.04 -1.70
C LEU A 70 -12.73 -0.89 -0.70
N THR A 71 -11.52 -0.47 -0.38
CA THR A 71 -11.27 0.74 0.41
C THR A 71 -10.56 1.75 -0.47
N VAL A 72 -11.25 2.84 -0.80
CA VAL A 72 -10.67 3.98 -1.50
C VAL A 72 -10.11 4.92 -0.45
N LEU A 73 -8.84 5.26 -0.59
CA LEU A 73 -8.13 6.16 0.31
C LEU A 73 -7.93 7.50 -0.38
N GLU A 74 -8.00 8.57 0.40
CA GLU A 74 -7.62 9.87 -0.09
C GLU A 74 -6.13 9.84 -0.46
N PRO A 75 -5.74 10.33 -1.65
CA PRO A 75 -4.35 10.42 -2.05
C PRO A 75 -3.71 11.58 -1.28
N LEU A 76 -3.55 11.44 0.03
CA LEU A 76 -2.73 12.34 0.82
C LEU A 76 -1.27 12.01 0.49
N PRO A 77 -0.53 12.91 -0.20
CA PRO A 77 0.88 12.68 -0.45
C PRO A 77 1.57 12.52 0.89
N ILE A 78 2.35 11.44 1.03
CA ILE A 78 3.15 11.21 2.24
C ILE A 78 4.20 12.33 2.26
N PRO A 79 4.24 13.21 3.27
CA PRO A 79 5.30 14.20 3.41
C PRO A 79 6.67 13.54 3.37
N THR A 80 7.71 14.30 2.99
CA THR A 80 9.08 13.78 3.01
C THR A 80 9.43 13.29 4.42
N PRO A 81 9.80 12.00 4.59
CA PRO A 81 10.17 11.48 5.90
C PRO A 81 11.40 12.18 6.44
N VAL A 82 11.53 12.18 7.77
CA VAL A 82 12.68 12.67 8.50
C VAL A 82 13.35 11.48 9.18
N ILE A 83 14.67 11.39 9.08
CA ILE A 83 15.47 10.40 9.80
C ILE A 83 16.15 11.11 10.97
N GLU A 84 15.81 10.68 12.17
CA GLU A 84 16.47 11.05 13.41
C GLU A 84 17.47 9.97 13.79
N LYS A 85 18.65 10.40 14.21
CA LYS A 85 19.74 9.51 14.63
C LYS A 85 20.02 9.76 16.10
N THR A 86 20.01 8.69 16.90
CA THR A 86 20.39 8.73 18.31
C THR A 86 21.48 7.71 18.59
N LEU A 87 22.40 8.06 19.49
CA LEU A 87 23.42 7.13 19.99
C LEU A 87 22.78 6.17 21.01
N ASP A 88 23.16 4.91 20.96
CA ASP A 88 22.81 3.97 22.02
C ASP A 88 23.54 4.36 23.32
N GLY A 89 22.78 4.53 24.41
CA GLY A 89 23.35 4.96 25.69
C GLY A 89 24.37 3.98 26.29
N ASN A 90 24.37 2.72 25.85
CA ASN A 90 25.24 1.67 26.35
C ASN A 90 26.38 1.32 25.38
N SER A 91 26.39 1.87 24.16
CA SER A 91 27.42 1.57 23.17
C SER A 91 27.69 2.75 22.25
N THR A 92 28.97 3.14 22.15
CA THR A 92 29.42 4.18 21.21
C THR A 92 29.39 3.74 19.75
N ASP A 93 29.20 2.44 19.50
CA ASP A 93 29.23 1.85 18.15
C ASP A 93 27.84 1.55 17.59
N LEU A 94 26.79 1.70 18.42
CA LEU A 94 25.41 1.43 18.03
C LEU A 94 24.62 2.73 17.95
N CYS A 95 23.82 2.83 16.89
CA CYS A 95 22.99 4.00 16.66
C CYS A 95 21.59 3.55 16.25
N HIS A 96 20.59 4.26 16.76
CA HIS A 96 19.21 4.06 16.35
C HIS A 96 18.87 5.09 15.28
N LEU A 97 18.36 4.61 14.15
CA LEU A 97 17.77 5.46 13.12
C LEU A 97 16.27 5.35 13.24
N HIS A 98 15.60 6.45 13.57
CA HIS A 98 14.16 6.55 13.64
C HIS A 98 13.65 7.35 12.44
N CYS A 99 12.79 6.74 11.64
CA CYS A 99 12.15 7.40 10.53
C CYS A 99 10.71 7.77 10.90
N SER A 100 10.39 9.04 10.74
CA SER A 100 9.08 9.59 11.04
C SER A 100 8.54 10.43 9.88
N VAL A 101 7.23 10.53 9.80
CA VAL A 101 6.53 11.43 8.88
C VAL A 101 5.53 12.22 9.71
N PRO A 102 5.38 13.55 9.50
CA PRO A 102 4.31 14.32 10.13
C PRO A 102 2.96 13.96 9.50
N SER A 103 2.46 12.76 9.81
CA SER A 103 1.20 12.21 9.28
C SER A 103 0.47 11.45 10.37
N ASN A 104 -0.84 11.66 10.45
CA ASN A 104 -1.74 10.93 11.35
C ASN A 104 -2.29 9.65 10.69
N SER A 105 -1.73 9.22 9.56
CA SER A 105 -2.23 8.06 8.82
C SER A 105 -1.90 6.76 9.55
N PRO A 106 -2.90 5.95 9.96
CA PRO A 106 -2.66 4.69 10.67
C PRO A 106 -2.18 3.55 9.75
N THR A 107 -2.16 3.77 8.43
CA THR A 107 -1.85 2.73 7.42
C THR A 107 -0.43 2.84 6.86
N LEU A 108 0.45 3.61 7.51
CA LEU A 108 1.83 3.74 7.10
C LEU A 108 2.63 2.48 7.44
N SER A 109 3.40 2.02 6.47
CA SER A 109 4.40 0.98 6.64
C SER A 109 5.79 1.54 6.32
N TYR A 110 6.78 1.05 7.04
CA TYR A 110 8.15 1.53 7.00
C TYR A 110 9.09 0.38 6.64
N SER A 111 10.06 0.67 5.78
CA SER A 111 11.14 -0.27 5.43
C SER A 111 12.43 0.50 5.18
N TRP A 112 13.56 -0.19 5.33
CA TRP A 112 14.88 0.40 5.21
C TRP A 112 15.68 -0.33 4.16
N THR A 113 16.31 0.42 3.26
CA THR A 113 17.34 -0.09 2.37
C THR A 113 18.70 0.47 2.75
N TYR A 114 19.72 -0.31 2.46
CA TYR A 114 21.12 -0.02 2.75
C TYR A 114 21.94 -0.09 1.47
N ARG A 115 22.77 0.92 1.24
CA ARG A 115 23.69 1.02 0.10
C ARG A 115 25.12 1.21 0.58
N ASP A 116 26.02 0.33 0.13
CA ASP A 116 27.46 0.40 0.40
C ASP A 116 28.25 0.47 -0.91
N THR A 117 28.21 -0.61 -1.69
CA THR A 117 28.92 -0.75 -2.97
C THR A 117 28.08 -0.32 -4.18
N GLY A 118 27.15 0.61 -3.99
CA GLY A 118 26.26 1.14 -5.04
C GLY A 118 25.01 0.29 -5.34
N THR A 119 24.84 -0.86 -4.69
CA THR A 119 23.59 -1.66 -4.78
C THR A 119 22.73 -1.51 -3.53
N ASP A 120 21.44 -1.24 -3.72
CA ASP A 120 20.47 -1.19 -2.63
C ASP A 120 20.09 -2.60 -2.17
N ARG A 121 20.12 -2.81 -0.86
CA ARG A 121 19.71 -4.07 -0.22
C ARG A 121 18.68 -3.78 0.84
N LEU A 122 17.64 -4.61 0.93
CA LEU A 122 16.70 -4.54 2.05
C LEU A 122 17.46 -4.80 3.36
N TYR A 123 17.34 -3.88 4.31
CA TYR A 123 17.97 -3.96 5.62
C TYR A 123 17.01 -4.50 6.67
N ALA A 124 15.88 -3.81 6.86
CA ALA A 124 14.88 -4.19 7.85
C ALA A 124 13.51 -3.52 7.58
N ASN A 125 12.49 -4.00 8.28
CA ASN A 125 11.16 -3.39 8.31
C ASN A 125 10.94 -2.68 9.65
N GLY A 126 10.02 -1.72 9.69
CA GLY A 126 9.70 -0.93 10.88
C GLY A 126 10.24 0.51 10.81
N SER A 127 9.70 1.39 11.66
CA SER A 127 10.07 2.81 11.69
C SER A 127 11.44 3.07 12.31
N THR A 128 11.86 2.22 13.25
CA THR A 128 13.17 2.33 13.93
C THR A 128 14.03 1.11 13.63
N ILE A 129 15.30 1.36 13.29
CA ILE A 129 16.31 0.31 13.14
C ILE A 129 17.53 0.60 14.02
N THR A 130 18.24 -0.46 14.39
CA THR A 130 19.54 -0.36 15.06
C THR A 130 20.64 -0.70 14.07
N VAL A 131 21.69 0.12 14.04
CA VAL A 131 22.82 -0.01 13.12
C VAL A 131 24.12 -0.07 13.92
N SER A 132 24.97 -1.05 13.60
CA SER A 132 26.35 -1.15 14.10
C SER A 132 27.30 -0.43 13.14
N LEU A 133 28.08 0.53 13.65
CA LEU A 133 29.10 1.25 12.89
C LEU A 133 30.29 0.36 12.52
N LYS A 134 30.59 -0.68 13.32
CA LYS A 134 31.75 -1.56 13.12
C LYS A 134 31.68 -2.38 11.83
N ASP A 135 30.47 -2.71 11.40
CA ASP A 135 30.22 -3.64 10.30
C ASP A 135 29.89 -2.94 8.98
N LYS A 136 30.13 -1.62 8.91
CA LYS A 136 29.68 -0.76 7.81
C LYS A 136 30.81 0.11 7.30
N ALA A 137 30.92 0.19 5.97
CA ALA A 137 31.84 1.12 5.35
C ALA A 137 31.44 2.57 5.71
N LEU A 138 32.46 3.42 5.90
CA LEU A 138 32.28 4.86 6.05
C LEU A 138 31.64 5.41 4.77
N GLY A 139 30.51 6.12 4.92
CA GLY A 139 29.75 6.67 3.79
C GLY A 139 28.64 5.76 3.25
N ALA A 140 28.39 4.61 3.88
CA ALA A 140 27.21 3.81 3.54
C ALA A 140 25.91 4.56 3.84
N GLU A 141 24.91 4.43 2.97
CA GLU A 141 23.66 5.18 3.03
C GLU A 141 22.50 4.29 3.45
N PHE A 142 21.68 4.79 4.38
CA PHE A 142 20.42 4.18 4.77
C PHE A 142 19.27 4.99 4.22
N THR A 143 18.39 4.35 3.45
CA THR A 143 17.18 4.97 2.94
C THR A 143 15.99 4.44 3.70
N CYS A 144 15.24 5.33 4.35
CA CYS A 144 13.93 5.00 4.87
C CYS A 144 12.90 5.15 3.75
N TRP A 145 12.07 4.13 3.60
CA TRP A 145 10.90 4.11 2.73
C TRP A 145 9.64 4.10 3.59
N VAL A 146 8.75 5.04 3.33
CA VAL A 146 7.44 5.13 3.98
C VAL A 146 6.37 5.02 2.91
N GLN A 147 5.41 4.12 3.12
CA GLN A 147 4.37 3.86 2.15
C GLN A 147 3.02 3.60 2.79
N ASN A 148 1.96 4.05 2.12
CA ASN A 148 0.58 3.62 2.33
C ASN A 148 0.11 2.87 1.06
N PRO A 149 -1.12 2.32 1.03
CA PRO A 149 -1.60 1.60 -0.15
C PRO A 149 -1.65 2.41 -1.46
N ALA A 150 -1.59 3.75 -1.39
CA ALA A 150 -1.74 4.64 -2.53
C ALA A 150 -0.43 5.36 -2.95
N HIS A 151 0.54 5.51 -2.05
CA HIS A 151 1.70 6.37 -2.25
C HIS A 151 2.93 5.84 -1.50
N ARG A 152 4.13 6.13 -2.02
CA ARG A 152 5.42 5.77 -1.43
C ARG A 152 6.36 6.97 -1.50
N ASN A 153 7.03 7.27 -0.40
CA ASN A 153 8.03 8.32 -0.30
C ASN A 153 9.27 7.82 0.45
N SER A 154 10.40 8.51 0.33
CA SER A 154 11.65 8.11 0.95
C SER A 154 12.57 9.27 1.27
N THR A 155 13.49 9.03 2.19
CA THR A 155 14.61 9.92 2.47
C THR A 155 15.85 9.07 2.76
N SER A 156 17.01 9.59 2.40
CA SER A 156 18.30 8.92 2.59
C SER A 156 19.10 9.63 3.68
N PHE A 157 19.87 8.84 4.43
CA PHE A 157 20.75 9.29 5.48
C PHE A 157 22.12 8.63 5.33
N PRO A 158 23.19 9.39 5.04
CA PRO A 158 24.54 8.86 5.03
C PRO A 158 24.99 8.54 6.46
N LEU A 159 25.54 7.36 6.69
CA LEU A 159 26.02 6.96 8.00
C LEU A 159 27.39 7.60 8.27
N TYR A 160 27.42 8.50 9.26
CA TYR A 160 28.63 9.06 9.87
C TYR A 160 28.73 8.60 11.34
N PRO A 161 29.92 8.68 11.98
CA PRO A 161 30.10 8.34 13.39
C PRO A 161 29.08 9.04 14.29
N CYS A 162 28.73 8.42 15.41
CA CYS A 162 27.65 8.88 16.29
C CYS A 162 28.12 9.88 17.36
N GLY A 163 29.20 10.63 17.07
CA GLY A 163 29.78 11.69 17.88
C GLY A 163 30.44 12.76 17.04
#